data_AF-A0A8J2TFG5-F1
#
_entry.id   AF-A0A8J2TFG5-F1
#
_cell.length_a   1.000
_cell.length_b   1.000
_cell.length_c   1.000
_cell.angle_alpha   90.00
_cell.angle_beta   90.00
_cell.angle_gamma   90.00
#
_symmetry.space_group_name_H-M   'P 1'
#
loop_
_entity.id
_entity.type
_entity.pdbx_description
1 polymer ?
#
loop_
_entity_poly.entity_id
_entity_poly.type
_entity_poly.pdbx_seq_one_letter_code
_entity_poly.pdbx_strand_id
1 'polypeptide(L)'
;MHKWARTQTLTGQQLRRDETLNKLEPLLAFFATFVLGSELVRQMIRWDMAVLRESPWYNEILEEGIEIGIQRGIQQSIRQEVLSGIELGLDLKFGDAGLQLMPEIR
;
A
#
# COMPACT_ATOMS: atom_id res chain seq x y z
N MET A 1 -1.50 31.55 -29.07
CA MET A 1 -0.67 30.47 -28.51
C MET A 1 -0.39 30.76 -27.03
N HIS A 2 -0.90 29.87 -26.18
CA HIS A 2 -0.61 29.57 -24.76
C HIS A 2 0.20 30.55 -23.89
N LYS A 3 -0.43 31.04 -22.80
CA LYS A 3 0.07 30.93 -21.41
C LYS A 3 -1.10 31.03 -20.40
N TRP A 4 -1.72 29.91 -20.06
CA TRP A 4 -2.49 29.75 -18.83
C TRP A 4 -1.63 28.93 -17.86
N ALA A 5 -1.22 29.51 -16.73
CA ALA A 5 -0.80 28.79 -15.52
C ALA A 5 -0.50 29.77 -14.39
N ARG A 6 -1.54 30.34 -13.78
CA ARG A 6 -1.51 30.76 -12.37
C ARG A 6 -2.90 30.57 -11.81
N THR A 7 -3.12 29.48 -11.11
CA THR A 7 -4.23 29.33 -10.17
C THR A 7 -3.65 28.89 -8.84
N GLN A 8 -3.81 29.78 -7.86
CA GLN A 8 -3.41 29.63 -6.47
C GLN A 8 -4.08 28.40 -5.84
N THR A 9 -3.34 27.72 -4.98
CA THR A 9 -3.83 26.69 -4.07
C THR A 9 -4.85 27.29 -3.09
N LEU A 10 -6.15 27.06 -3.34
CA LEU A 10 -7.20 27.44 -2.40
C LEU A 10 -7.27 26.38 -1.29
N THR A 11 -6.78 26.75 -0.11
CA THR A 11 -6.77 25.91 1.10
C THR A 11 -8.17 25.80 1.69
N GLY A 12 -8.52 24.62 2.23
CA GLY A 12 -9.87 24.20 2.67
C GLY A 12 -10.56 25.02 3.77
N GLN A 13 -10.06 26.22 4.11
CA GLN A 13 -10.69 27.12 5.08
C GLN A 13 -11.84 27.94 4.46
N GLN A 14 -11.87 28.14 3.14
CA GLN A 14 -12.95 28.89 2.48
C GLN A 14 -14.26 28.09 2.34
N LEU A 15 -14.23 26.75 2.31
CA LEU A 15 -15.46 25.92 2.27
C LEU A 15 -16.25 25.96 3.59
N ARG A 16 -15.64 26.28 4.74
CA ARG A 16 -16.35 26.35 6.04
C ARG A 16 -17.20 27.61 6.22
N ARG A 17 -17.17 28.54 5.26
CA ARG A 17 -17.95 29.80 5.32
C ARG A 17 -19.25 29.77 4.50
N ASP A 18 -19.65 28.61 4.01
CA ASP A 18 -20.92 28.47 3.31
C ASP A 18 -22.02 28.10 4.32
N GLU A 19 -22.92 29.04 4.66
CA GLU A 19 -24.07 28.81 5.55
C GLU A 19 -24.96 27.65 5.09
N THR A 20 -24.88 27.30 3.80
CA THR A 20 -25.58 26.17 3.20
C THR A 20 -25.08 24.82 3.72
N LEU A 21 -23.79 24.69 4.04
CA LEU A 21 -23.19 23.47 4.60
C LEU A 21 -23.62 23.21 6.05
N ASN A 22 -23.72 24.25 6.88
CA ASN A 22 -24.15 24.14 8.27
C ASN A 22 -25.62 23.71 8.40
N LYS A 23 -26.48 24.04 7.42
CA LYS A 23 -27.89 23.61 7.39
C LYS A 23 -28.04 22.14 6.97
N LEU A 24 -27.05 21.58 6.30
CA LEU A 24 -27.04 20.19 5.84
C LEU A 24 -26.40 19.24 6.85
N GLU A 25 -25.70 19.74 7.86
CA GLU A 25 -25.04 18.96 8.91
C GLU A 25 -26.00 18.05 9.69
N PRO A 26 -27.22 18.49 10.09
CA PRO A 26 -28.18 17.61 10.76
C PRO A 26 -28.76 16.54 9.82
N LEU A 27 -28.94 16.89 8.54
CA LEU A 27 -29.42 15.96 7.50
C LEU A 27 -28.35 14.90 7.20
N LEU A 28 -27.08 15.29 7.10
CA LEU A 28 -25.94 14.39 6.94
C LEU A 28 -25.81 13.41 8.12
N ALA A 29 -25.97 13.90 9.36
CA ALA A 29 -25.96 13.05 10.55
C ALA A 29 -27.16 12.07 10.58
N PHE A 30 -28.34 12.52 10.14
CA PHE A 30 -29.52 11.69 9.98
C PHE A 30 -29.34 10.60 8.91
N PHE A 31 -28.79 10.95 7.75
CA PHE A 31 -28.46 9.99 6.69
C PHE A 31 -27.36 9.02 7.10
N ALA A 32 -26.33 9.47 7.82
CA ALA A 32 -25.30 8.57 8.35
C ALA A 32 -25.88 7.52 9.32
N THR A 33 -26.90 7.90 10.10
CA THR A 33 -27.60 6.96 11.01
C THR A 33 -28.46 5.94 10.23
N PHE A 34 -29.01 6.31 9.07
CA PHE A 34 -29.91 5.45 8.29
C PHE A 34 -29.20 4.62 7.19
N VAL A 35 -28.13 5.13 6.60
CA VAL A 35 -27.46 4.57 5.40
C VAL A 35 -26.24 3.68 5.74
N LEU A 36 -25.87 3.55 7.01
CA LEU A 36 -24.79 2.65 7.47
C LEU A 36 -25.31 1.27 7.93
N GLY A 37 -26.46 0.82 7.44
CA GLY A 37 -27.04 -0.49 7.75
C GLY A 37 -26.45 -1.64 6.93
N SER A 38 -25.17 -2.00 7.14
CA SER A 38 -24.54 -3.28 6.75
C SER A 38 -24.57 -3.79 5.29
N GLU A 39 -25.31 -3.14 4.39
CA GLU A 39 -25.46 -3.52 2.99
C GLU A 39 -24.73 -2.56 2.05
N LEU A 40 -24.65 -1.27 2.41
CA LEU A 40 -23.80 -0.31 1.69
C LEU A 40 -22.31 -0.60 1.91
N VAL A 41 -21.90 -1.01 3.12
CA VAL A 41 -20.53 -1.44 3.39
C VAL A 41 -20.21 -2.72 2.63
N ARG A 42 -21.16 -3.67 2.55
CA ARG A 42 -21.02 -4.88 1.74
C ARG A 42 -20.94 -4.58 0.24
N GLN A 43 -21.68 -3.58 -0.24
CA GLN A 43 -21.56 -3.08 -1.60
C GLN A 43 -20.23 -2.35 -1.80
N MET A 44 -19.76 -1.52 -0.86
CA MET A 44 -18.43 -0.87 -0.92
C MET A 44 -17.26 -1.87 -0.89
N ILE A 45 -17.38 -3.01 -0.20
CA ILE A 45 -16.37 -4.09 -0.23
C ILE A 45 -16.46 -4.89 -1.55
N ARG A 46 -17.62 -4.88 -2.22
CA ARG A 46 -17.86 -5.58 -3.50
C ARG A 46 -17.48 -4.75 -4.72
N TRP A 47 -17.38 -3.43 -4.58
CA TRP A 47 -16.48 -2.61 -5.39
C TRP A 47 -15.08 -3.00 -4.86
N ASP A 48 -14.20 -3.71 -5.57
CA ASP A 48 -13.40 -3.05 -6.59
C ASP A 48 -12.55 -4.03 -7.44
N MET A 49 -12.83 -5.34 -7.54
CA MET A 49 -12.05 -6.17 -8.51
C MET A 49 -12.35 -5.81 -9.99
N ALA A 50 -13.48 -5.13 -10.23
CA ALA A 50 -13.87 -4.59 -11.53
C ALA A 50 -13.48 -3.11 -11.69
N VAL A 51 -13.68 -2.29 -10.64
CA VAL A 51 -13.37 -0.86 -10.68
C VAL A 51 -11.85 -0.60 -10.61
N LEU A 52 -11.06 -1.45 -9.95
CA LEU A 52 -9.60 -1.37 -10.01
C LEU A 52 -9.16 -1.59 -11.45
N ARG A 53 -9.66 -2.64 -12.12
CA ARG A 53 -9.32 -2.94 -13.52
C ARG A 53 -9.69 -1.85 -14.52
N GLU A 54 -10.74 -1.09 -14.24
CA GLU A 54 -11.16 0.08 -15.04
C GLU A 54 -10.52 1.39 -14.57
N SER A 55 -9.79 1.38 -13.45
CA SER A 55 -9.09 2.54 -12.95
C SER A 55 -7.85 2.81 -13.80
N PRO A 56 -7.56 4.08 -14.15
CA PRO A 56 -6.34 4.44 -14.88
C PRO A 56 -5.02 4.18 -14.13
N TRP A 57 -5.05 3.62 -12.91
CA TRP A 57 -3.90 3.45 -12.01
C TRP A 57 -3.64 1.98 -11.64
N TYR A 58 -4.47 1.04 -12.10
CA TYR A 58 -4.36 -0.36 -11.69
C TYR A 58 -3.19 -1.08 -12.32
N ASN A 59 -2.90 -0.76 -13.58
CA ASN A 59 -1.76 -1.35 -14.25
C ASN A 59 -0.47 -0.87 -13.56
N GLU A 60 -0.41 0.40 -13.16
CA GLU A 60 0.70 1.00 -12.45
C GLU A 60 0.91 0.34 -11.08
N ILE A 61 -0.14 0.20 -10.27
CA ILE A 61 -0.03 -0.47 -8.96
C ILE A 61 0.34 -1.95 -9.11
N LEU A 62 -0.20 -2.62 -10.13
CA LEU A 62 0.11 -4.02 -10.41
C LEU A 62 1.57 -4.18 -10.86
N GLU A 63 2.04 -3.33 -11.77
CA GLU A 63 3.42 -3.31 -12.25
C GLU A 63 4.41 -3.01 -11.11
N GLU A 64 4.15 -1.95 -10.32
CA GLU A 64 4.95 -1.63 -9.14
C GLU A 64 4.93 -2.78 -8.12
N GLY A 65 3.78 -3.40 -7.89
CA GLY A 65 3.64 -4.54 -6.98
C GLY A 65 4.44 -5.76 -7.44
N ILE A 66 4.43 -6.05 -8.74
CA ILE A 66 5.23 -7.12 -9.35
C ILE A 66 6.71 -6.80 -9.22
N GLU A 67 7.13 -5.57 -9.54
CA GLU A 67 8.52 -5.15 -9.45
C GLU A 67 9.05 -5.24 -8.02
N ILE A 68 8.30 -4.70 -7.05
CA ILE A 68 8.64 -4.79 -5.63
C ILE A 68 8.70 -6.25 -5.17
N GLY A 69 7.75 -7.08 -5.62
CA GLY A 69 7.70 -8.51 -5.31
C GLY A 69 8.93 -9.26 -5.83
N ILE A 70 9.30 -9.04 -7.08
CA ILE A 70 10.49 -9.63 -7.71
C ILE A 70 11.77 -9.18 -6.98
N GLN A 71 11.90 -7.87 -6.72
CA GLN A 71 13.07 -7.32 -6.03
C GLN A 71 13.25 -7.93 -4.64
N ARG A 72 12.16 -8.02 -3.86
CA ARG A 72 12.19 -8.65 -2.53
C ARG A 72 12.52 -10.14 -2.61
N GLY A 73 11.93 -10.85 -3.58
CA GLY A 73 12.20 -12.27 -3.81
C GLY A 73 13.67 -12.54 -4.13
N ILE A 74 14.25 -11.76 -5.04
CA ILE A 74 15.67 -11.85 -5.41
C ILE A 74 16.56 -11.55 -4.19
N GLN A 75 16.29 -10.47 -3.45
CA GLN A 75 17.08 -10.14 -2.25
C GLN A 75 17.02 -11.24 -1.18
N GLN A 76 15.84 -11.85 -0.95
CA GLN A 76 15.73 -12.97 -0.03
C GLN A 76 16.47 -14.21 -0.54
N SER A 77 16.37 -14.54 -1.83
CA SER A 77 17.08 -15.69 -2.41
C SER A 77 18.59 -15.52 -2.27
N ILE A 78 19.12 -14.37 -2.65
CA ILE A 78 20.56 -14.07 -2.54
C ILE A 78 21.02 -14.19 -1.08
N ARG A 79 20.27 -13.64 -0.13
CA ARG A 79 20.62 -13.77 1.30
C ARG A 79 20.64 -15.23 1.74
N GLN A 80 19.65 -16.03 1.35
CA GLN A 80 19.59 -17.45 1.69
C GLN A 80 20.74 -18.25 1.05
N GLU A 81 21.06 -17.98 -0.21
CA GLU A 81 22.17 -18.61 -0.93
C GLU A 81 23.52 -18.28 -0.29
N VAL A 82 23.74 -17.02 0.07
CA VAL A 82 24.96 -16.59 0.78
C VAL A 82 25.07 -17.27 2.14
N LEU A 83 23.98 -17.31 2.92
CA LEU A 83 23.98 -17.99 4.22
C LEU A 83 24.24 -19.49 4.09
N SER A 84 23.64 -20.14 3.10
CA SER A 84 23.87 -21.57 2.81
C SER A 84 25.32 -21.84 2.39
N GLY A 85 25.92 -20.97 1.57
CA GLY A 85 27.33 -21.05 1.20
C GLY A 85 28.26 -20.86 2.40
N ILE A 86 27.93 -19.96 3.32
CA ILE A 86 28.67 -19.76 4.57
C ILE A 86 28.55 -21.00 5.45
N GLU A 87 27.34 -21.54 5.63
CA GLU A 87 27.07 -22.75 6.41
C GLU A 87 27.90 -23.93 5.90
N LEU A 88 27.86 -24.19 4.60
CA LEU A 88 28.67 -25.24 3.97
C LEU A 88 30.18 -24.99 4.14
N GLY A 89 30.62 -23.75 3.97
CA GLY A 89 32.02 -23.38 4.15
C GLY A 89 32.52 -23.58 5.59
N LEU A 90 31.66 -23.27 6.57
CA LEU A 90 31.94 -23.47 7.99
C LEU A 90 31.96 -24.97 8.34
N ASP A 91 31.00 -25.74 7.85
CA ASP A 91 30.96 -27.19 8.04
C ASP A 91 32.21 -27.88 7.46
N LEU A 92 32.56 -27.55 6.20
CA LEU A 92 33.73 -28.16 5.55
C LEU A 92 35.06 -27.81 6.21
N LYS A 93 35.20 -26.60 6.78
CA LYS A 93 36.47 -26.14 7.38
C LYS A 93 36.59 -26.40 8.87
N PHE A 94 35.47 -26.37 9.59
CA PHE A 94 35.44 -26.33 11.06
C PHE A 94 34.43 -27.34 11.67
N GLY A 95 33.66 -28.06 10.83
CA GLY A 95 32.64 -29.01 11.27
C GLY A 95 31.60 -28.38 12.18
N ASP A 96 31.12 -29.16 13.15
CA ASP A 96 30.10 -28.75 14.14
C ASP A 96 30.47 -27.45 14.89
N ALA A 97 31.76 -27.20 15.14
CA ALA A 97 32.22 -25.99 15.82
C ALA A 97 32.01 -24.73 14.96
N GLY A 98 32.10 -24.85 13.64
CA GLY A 98 31.80 -23.76 12.71
C GLY A 98 30.30 -23.45 12.66
N LEU A 99 29.47 -24.49 12.65
CA LEU A 99 28.00 -24.35 12.58
C LEU A 99 27.40 -23.64 13.79
N GLN A 100 28.04 -23.71 14.97
CA GLN A 100 27.63 -22.96 16.17
C GLN A 100 27.65 -21.44 15.98
N LEU A 101 28.35 -20.91 14.97
CA LEU A 101 28.43 -19.48 14.67
C LEU A 101 27.27 -18.98 13.80
N MET A 102 26.48 -19.87 13.19
CA MET A 102 25.36 -19.50 12.30
C MET A 102 24.32 -18.56 12.94
N PRO A 103 23.95 -18.69 14.23
CA PRO A 103 23.02 -17.76 14.88
C PRO A 103 23.50 -16.31 14.94
N GLU A 104 24.81 -16.07 14.96
CA GLU A 104 25.42 -14.73 15.01
C GLU A 104 25.51 -14.08 13.62
N ILE A 105 25.43 -14.88 12.54
CA ILE A 105 25.58 -14.43 11.15
C ILE A 105 24.23 -14.08 10.50
N ARG A 106 23.13 -14.68 10.98
CA ARG A 106 21.81 -14.65 10.34
C ARG A 106 20.99 -13.39 10.61
#